data_AF-A0A6A0AW02-F1
#
_entry.id   AF-A0A6A0AW02-F1
#
_cell.length_a   1.000
_cell.length_b   1.000
_cell.length_c   1.000
_cell.angle_alpha   90.00
_cell.angle_beta   90.00
_cell.angle_gamma   90.00
#
_symmetry.space_group_name_H-M   'P 1'
#
loop_
_entity.id
_entity.type
_entity.pdbx_description
1 polymer ?
#
loop_
_entity_poly.entity_id
_entity_poly.type
_entity_poly.pdbx_seq_one_letter_code
_entity_poly.pdbx_strand_id
1 'polypeptide(L)' 'MPNTAARTPYGHTLHVINQTAESLRMIEARPDGRPRDLDGPTAVGALTVRSNLAIASALLAVADALRTEQPKEK' A
#
# COMPACT_ATOMS: atom_id res chain seq x y z
N MET A 1 0.36 -20.13 9.10
CA MET A 1 -0.46 -19.45 10.14
C MET A 1 -1.58 -18.72 9.43
N PRO A 2 -2.86 -18.86 9.83
CA PRO A 2 -3.95 -18.17 9.16
C PRO A 2 -3.78 -16.66 9.29
N ASN A 3 -3.75 -15.95 8.15
CA ASN A 3 -3.53 -14.52 8.04
C ASN A 3 -4.71 -13.75 8.67
N THR A 4 -4.59 -13.39 9.95
CA THR A 4 -5.62 -12.68 10.72
C THR A 4 -5.99 -11.32 10.11
N ALA A 5 -5.13 -10.75 9.24
CA ALA A 5 -5.39 -9.48 8.55
C ALA A 5 -6.64 -9.52 7.65
N ALA A 6 -7.05 -10.68 7.15
CA ALA A 6 -8.19 -10.78 6.23
C ALA A 6 -9.58 -10.74 6.89
N ARG A 7 -9.70 -10.59 8.22
CA ARG A 7 -11.00 -10.68 8.93
C ARG A 7 -11.80 -9.37 8.98
N THR A 8 -11.20 -8.22 8.69
CA THR A 8 -11.92 -6.93 8.65
C THR A 8 -11.61 -6.20 7.33
N PRO A 9 -12.55 -5.37 6.81
CA PRO A 9 -12.29 -4.56 5.61
C PRO A 9 -11.02 -3.71 5.76
N TYR A 10 -10.80 -3.14 6.96
CA TYR A 10 -9.61 -2.37 7.27
C TYR A 10 -8.32 -3.20 7.20
N GLY A 11 -8.30 -4.38 7.84
CA GLY A 11 -7.16 -5.28 7.81
C GLY A 11 -6.85 -5.80 6.40
N HIS A 12 -7.89 -6.06 5.61
CA HIS A 12 -7.76 -6.43 4.20
C HIS A 12 -7.13 -5.30 3.38
N THR A 13 -7.60 -4.06 3.55
CA THR A 13 -7.02 -2.88 2.86
C THR A 13 -5.55 -2.69 3.20
N LEU A 14 -5.18 -2.77 4.48
CA LEU A 14 -3.77 -2.72 4.91
C LEU A 14 -2.94 -3.84 4.29
N HIS A 15 -3.47 -5.06 4.24
CA HIS A 15 -2.79 -6.19 3.63
C HIS A 15 -2.50 -5.95 2.15
N VAL A 16 -3.49 -5.48 1.39
CA VAL A 16 -3.34 -5.18 -0.04
C VAL A 16 -2.34 -4.06 -0.29
N ILE A 17 -2.39 -2.97 0.50
CA ILE A 17 -1.42 -1.87 0.42
C ILE A 17 0.00 -2.40 0.64
N ASN A 18 0.22 -3.16 1.71
CA ASN A 18 1.53 -3.70 2.05
C ASN A 18 2.05 -4.67 0.97
N GLN A 19 1.19 -5.58 0.49
CA GLN A 19 1.55 -6.53 -0.57
C GLN A 19 1.89 -5.81 -1.88
N THR A 20 1.15 -4.74 -2.22
CA THR A 20 1.42 -3.93 -3.41
C THR A 20 2.74 -3.18 -3.28
N ALA A 21 3.02 -2.61 -2.10
CA ALA A 21 4.28 -1.93 -1.82
C ALA A 21 5.49 -2.89 -1.94
N GLU A 22 5.36 -4.10 -1.41
CA GLU A 22 6.40 -5.13 -1.52
C GLU A 22 6.62 -5.57 -2.97
N SER A 23 5.52 -5.83 -3.70
CA SER A 23 5.58 -6.21 -5.11
C SER A 23 6.25 -5.13 -5.96
N LEU A 24 5.91 -3.87 -5.73
CA LEU A 24 6.52 -2.72 -6.41
C LEU A 24 8.02 -2.61 -6.09
N ARG A 25 8.40 -2.79 -4.81
CA ARG A 25 9.81 -2.80 -4.40
C ARG A 25 10.62 -3.89 -5.10
N MET A 26 10.04 -5.06 -5.30
CA MET A 26 10.70 -6.18 -6.01
C MET A 26 10.92 -5.88 -7.51
N ILE A 27 10.10 -5.00 -8.10
CA ILE A 27 10.26 -4.52 -9.47
C ILE A 27 11.34 -3.43 -9.52
N GLU A 28 11.28 -2.45 -8.62
CA GLU A 28 12.14 -1.27 -8.65
C GLU A 28 13.55 -1.51 -8.08
N ALA A 29 13.74 -2.51 -7.22
CA ALA A 29 15.00 -2.78 -6.55
C ALA A 29 15.52 -4.21 -6.79
N ARG A 30 16.83 -4.33 -6.78
CA ARG A 30 17.56 -5.60 -6.74
C ARG A 30 17.52 -6.16 -5.30
N PRO A 31 17.85 -7.45 -5.10
CA PRO A 31 17.91 -8.03 -3.76
C PRO A 31 18.88 -7.33 -2.80
N ASP A 32 19.89 -6.63 -3.32
CA ASP A 32 20.85 -5.82 -2.56
C ASP A 32 20.33 -4.41 -2.20
N GLY A 33 19.07 -4.11 -2.54
CA GLY A 33 18.43 -2.82 -2.29
C GLY A 33 18.81 -1.72 -3.28
N ARG A 34 19.67 -1.99 -4.28
CA ARG A 34 19.99 -1.01 -5.32
C ARG A 34 18.84 -0.88 -6.32
N PRO A 35 18.61 0.32 -6.90
CA PRO A 35 17.64 0.47 -7.98
C PRO A 35 17.94 -0.46 -9.15
N ARG A 36 16.89 -1.02 -9.75
CA ARG A 36 16.96 -1.64 -11.07
C ARG A 36 16.91 -0.57 -12.13
N ASP A 37 17.62 -0.83 -13.21
CA ASP A 37 17.46 -0.04 -14.42
C ASP A 37 16.23 -0.58 -15.14
N LEU A 38 15.16 0.21 -15.14
CA LEU A 38 13.87 -0.16 -15.71
C LEU A 38 13.79 0.41 -17.13
N ASP A 39 13.29 -0.38 -18.07
CA ASP A 39 12.95 0.16 -19.38
C ASP A 39 11.80 1.16 -19.27
N GLY A 40 11.74 2.12 -20.20
CA GLY A 40 10.79 3.24 -20.16
C GLY A 40 9.34 2.82 -19.83
N PRO A 41 8.77 1.81 -20.53
CA PRO A 41 7.43 1.31 -20.22
C PRO A 41 7.26 0.80 -18.79
N THR A 42 8.22 0.03 -18.28
CA THR A 42 8.17 -0.51 -16.91
C THR A 42 8.33 0.60 -15.87
N ALA A 43 9.19 1.59 -16.13
CA ALA A 43 9.35 2.75 -15.25
C ALA A 43 8.05 3.56 -15.13
N VAL A 44 7.36 3.80 -16.24
CA VAL A 44 6.05 4.49 -16.25
C VAL A 44 4.98 3.65 -15.53
N GLY A 45 4.96 2.34 -15.75
CA GLY A 45 4.07 1.41 -15.05
C GLY A 45 4.29 1.43 -13.53
N ALA A 46 5.55 1.32 -13.10
CA ALA A 46 5.94 1.38 -11.69
C ALA A 46 5.52 2.73 -11.06
N LEU A 47 5.76 3.85 -11.75
CA LEU A 47 5.36 5.18 -11.28
C LEU A 47 3.84 5.31 -11.14
N THR A 48 3.07 4.74 -12.06
CA THR A 48 1.60 4.72 -12.01
C THR A 48 1.11 3.94 -10.79
N VAL A 49 1.65 2.73 -10.57
CA VAL A 49 1.31 1.90 -9.41
C VAL A 49 1.68 2.60 -8.11
N ARG A 50 2.85 3.23 -8.05
CA ARG A 50 3.31 4.01 -6.90
C ARG A 50 2.37 5.18 -6.58
N SER A 51 1.90 5.88 -7.60
CA SER A 51 0.94 6.99 -7.44
C SER A 51 -0.38 6.49 -6.87
N ASN A 52 -0.90 5.36 -7.39
CA ASN A 52 -2.12 4.75 -6.88
C ASN A 52 -1.97 4.26 -5.43
N LEU A 53 -0.82 3.69 -5.08
CA LEU A 53 -0.51 3.26 -3.71
C LEU A 53 -0.49 4.43 -2.73
N ALA A 54 0.08 5.57 -3.13
CA ALA A 54 0.08 6.79 -2.32
C ALA A 54 -1.36 7.29 -2.05
N ILE A 55 -2.21 7.28 -3.08
CA ILE A 55 -3.63 7.65 -2.96
C ILE A 55 -4.36 6.69 -2.01
N ALA A 56 -4.19 5.38 -2.19
CA ALA A 56 -4.81 4.38 -1.32
C ALA A 56 -4.39 4.55 0.16
N SER A 57 -3.11 4.84 0.38
CA SER A 57 -2.56 5.09 1.73
C SER A 57 -3.14 6.37 2.34
N ALA A 58 -3.29 7.43 1.55
CA ALA A 58 -3.91 8.68 2.01
C ALA A 58 -5.38 8.49 2.37
N LEU A 59 -6.15 7.73 1.57
CA LEU A 59 -7.55 7.41 1.87
C LEU A 59 -7.68 6.61 3.17
N LEU A 60 -6.77 5.68 3.43
CA LEU A 60 -6.74 4.94 4.68
C LEU A 60 -6.46 5.86 5.88
N ALA A 61 -5.48 6.77 5.74
CA ALA A 61 -5.16 7.74 6.79
C ALA A 61 -6.35 8.67 7.09
N VAL A 62 -7.09 9.10 6.07
CA VAL A 62 -8.32 9.89 6.25
C VAL A 62 -9.40 9.07 6.97
N ALA A 63 -9.59 7.81 6.61
CA ALA A 63 -10.55 6.93 7.28
C ALA A 63 -10.21 6.74 8.77
N ASP A 64 -8.92 6.60 9.10
CA ASP A 64 -8.44 6.49 10.48
C ASP A 64 -8.66 7.78 11.27
N ALA A 65 -8.40 8.94 10.66
CA ALA A 65 -8.67 10.24 11.28
C ALA A 65 -10.16 10.40 11.59
N LEU A 66 -11.04 10.11 10.62
CA LEU A 66 -12.50 10.20 10.80
C LEU A 66 -13.02 9.26 11.90
N ARG A 67 -12.45 8.06 12.00
CA ARG A 67 -12.81 7.10 13.06
C ARG A 67 -12.39 7.57 14.45
N THR A 68 -11.31 8.34 14.54
CA THR A 68 -10.80 8.89 15.81
C THR A 68 -11.65 10.08 16.29
N GLU A 69 -12.21 10.83 15.36
CA GLU A 69 -13.07 12.00 15.62
C GLU A 69 -14.54 11.65 15.94
N GLN A 70 -14.97 10.40 15.79
CA GLN A 70 -16.33 10.01 16.19
C GLN A 70 -16.42 9.93 17.73
N PRO A 71 -17.20 10.81 18.39
CA PRO A 71 -17.42 10.69 19.82
C PRO A 71 -18.11 9.35 20.09
N LYS A 72 -17.52 8.55 20.99
CA LYS A 72 -18.22 7.38 21.54
C LYS A 72 -19.44 7.91 22.29
N GLU A 73 -20.63 7.82 21.68
CA GLU A 73 -21.89 8.00 22.41
C GLU A 73 -21.84 7.06 23.63
N LYS A 74 -21.96 7.67 24.81
CA LYS A 74 -22.01 6.99 26.11
C LYS A 74 -23.41 6.46 26.36
#